data_AF-A0A7V5K827-F1
#
_entry.id   AF-A0A7V5K827-F1
#
_cell.length_a   1.000
_cell.length_b   1.000
_cell.length_c   1.000
_cell.angle_alpha   90.00
_cell.angle_beta   90.00
_cell.angle_gamma   90.00
#
_symmetry.space_group_name_H-M   'P 1'
#
loop_
_entity.id
_entity.type
_entity.pdbx_description
1 polymer ?
#
loop_
_entity_poly.entity_id
_entity_poly.type
_entity_poly.pdbx_seq_one_letter_code
_entity_poly.pdbx_strand_id
1 'polypeptide(L)'
;MIGKDRLFSTFEKVAKSSRADETEIVFIGTNSGLTRFANSTIHQNVNESNATIYIRTVIGKKIGVSSTNSINQNDLKAAIANSFEIAKYQKDNEYFPGLPEP
;
A
#
# COMPACT_ATOMS: atom_id res chain seq x y z
N MET A 1 -4.42 -1.94 16.32
CA MET A 1 -4.21 -2.29 14.90
C MET A 1 -5.52 -2.87 14.36
N ILE A 2 -5.88 -2.59 13.10
CA ILE A 2 -7.12 -3.12 12.51
C ILE A 2 -6.96 -4.63 12.29
N GLY A 3 -8.01 -5.40 12.60
CA GLY A 3 -8.00 -6.85 12.41
C GLY A 3 -7.78 -7.24 10.95
N LYS A 4 -7.05 -8.33 10.74
CA LYS A 4 -6.70 -8.88 9.42
C LYS A 4 -7.92 -8.98 8.50
N ASP A 5 -9.02 -9.54 8.98
CA ASP A 5 -10.22 -9.78 8.17
C ASP A 5 -10.87 -8.49 7.67
N ARG A 6 -10.84 -7.43 8.50
CA ARG A 6 -11.33 -6.11 8.11
C ARG A 6 -10.43 -5.45 7.07
N LEU A 7 -9.11 -5.59 7.19
CA LEU A 7 -8.17 -5.10 6.17
C LEU A 7 -8.37 -5.82 4.84
N PHE A 8 -8.39 -7.16 4.84
CA PHE A 8 -8.57 -7.96 3.64
C PHE A 8 -9.90 -7.65 2.96
N SER A 9 -11.01 -7.63 3.70
CA SER A 9 -12.33 -7.32 3.11
C SER A 9 -12.42 -5.89 2.53
N THR A 10 -11.73 -4.91 3.12
CA THR A 10 -11.64 -3.56 2.55
C THR A 10 -10.77 -3.54 1.30
N PHE A 11 -9.57 -4.13 1.33
CA PHE A 11 -8.65 -4.12 0.20
C PHE A 11 -9.18 -4.92 -0.98
N GLU A 12 -9.82 -6.06 -0.75
CA GLU A 12 -10.43 -6.87 -1.80
C GLU A 12 -11.55 -6.10 -2.52
N LYS A 13 -12.40 -5.39 -1.78
CA LYS A 13 -13.45 -4.52 -2.36
C LYS A 13 -12.86 -3.41 -3.21
N VAL A 14 -11.75 -2.81 -2.78
CA VAL A 14 -11.13 -1.69 -3.49
C VAL A 14 -10.33 -2.18 -4.71
N ALA A 15 -9.59 -3.29 -4.60
CA ALA A 15 -8.90 -3.94 -5.71
C ALA A 15 -9.89 -4.32 -6.83
N LYS A 16 -11.06 -4.88 -6.49
CA LYS A 16 -12.13 -5.20 -7.44
C LYS A 16 -12.71 -3.98 -8.18
N SER A 17 -12.46 -2.76 -7.71
CA SER A 17 -12.88 -1.53 -8.39
C SER A 17 -11.82 -0.98 -9.36
N SER A 18 -10.65 -1.61 -9.44
CA SER A 18 -9.58 -1.24 -10.37
C SER A 18 -9.98 -1.51 -11.82
N ARG A 19 -9.48 -0.67 -12.74
CA ARG A 19 -9.63 -0.84 -14.19
C ARG A 19 -8.40 -1.47 -14.85
N ALA A 20 -7.39 -1.81 -14.06
CA ALA A 20 -6.18 -2.48 -14.51
C ALA A 20 -6.46 -3.97 -14.78
N ASP A 21 -5.65 -4.60 -15.64
CA ASP A 21 -5.74 -6.03 -15.91
C ASP A 21 -5.38 -6.84 -14.65
N GLU A 22 -4.36 -6.36 -13.93
CA GLU A 22 -3.94 -6.93 -12.65
C GLU A 22 -3.72 -5.83 -11.61
N THR A 23 -4.04 -6.10 -10.35
CA THR A 23 -3.87 -5.15 -9.24
C THR A 23 -3.41 -5.87 -7.98
N GLU A 24 -2.32 -5.38 -7.38
CA GLU A 24 -1.81 -5.85 -6.09
C GLU A 24 -1.88 -4.73 -5.05
N ILE A 25 -2.26 -5.10 -3.84
CA ILE A 25 -2.22 -4.24 -2.66
C ILE A 25 -1.36 -4.92 -1.60
N VAL A 26 -0.26 -4.27 -1.22
CA VAL A 26 0.63 -4.74 -0.14
C VAL A 26 0.51 -3.79 1.04
N PHE A 27 0.05 -4.31 2.18
CA PHE A 27 -0.05 -3.58 3.44
C PHE A 27 1.12 -3.96 4.36
N ILE A 28 1.86 -2.94 4.82
CA ILE A 28 2.92 -3.09 5.82
C ILE A 28 2.56 -2.19 7.00
N GLY A 29 2.24 -2.80 8.15
CA GLY A 29 1.98 -2.09 9.41
C GLY A 29 3.20 -2.13 10.31
N THR A 30 3.54 -0.99 10.93
CA THR A 30 4.71 -0.84 11.80
C THR A 30 4.29 -0.23 13.13
N ASN A 31 4.72 -0.84 14.23
CA ASN A 31 4.67 -0.24 15.55
C ASN A 31 6.12 -0.01 16.03
N SER A 32 6.45 1.21 16.43
CA SER A 32 7.78 1.57 16.90
C SER A 32 7.71 2.29 18.24
N GLY A 33 8.73 2.11 19.08
CA GLY A 33 8.83 2.78 20.36
C GLY A 33 10.22 3.38 20.54
N LEU A 34 10.31 4.62 21.02
CA LEU A 34 11.56 5.31 21.30
C LEU A 34 11.58 5.77 22.76
N THR A 35 12.47 5.19 23.57
CA THR A 35 12.77 5.69 24.91
C THR A 35 14.16 6.32 24.93
N ARG A 36 14.24 7.61 25.26
CA ARG A 36 15.51 8.31 25.45
C ARG A 36 15.80 8.47 26.93
N PHE A 37 16.93 7.95 27.38
CA PHE A 37 17.41 8.07 28.75
C PHE A 37 18.67 8.94 28.79
N ALA A 38 18.67 9.92 29.68
CA ALA A 38 19.83 10.77 29.95
C ALA A 38 19.77 11.25 31.40
N ASN A 39 20.91 11.58 32.02
CA ASN A 39 20.97 12.09 33.40
C ASN A 39 20.18 11.23 34.42
N SER A 40 20.27 9.91 34.29
CA SER A 40 19.55 8.96 35.15
C SER A 40 18.00 9.05 35.09
N THR A 41 17.43 9.70 34.06
CA THR A 41 15.97 9.93 33.92
C THR A 41 15.50 9.57 32.50
N ILE A 42 14.24 9.14 32.35
CA ILE A 42 13.59 9.01 31.03
C ILE A 42 13.22 10.41 30.53
N HIS A 43 13.90 10.88 29.50
CA HIS A 43 13.68 12.19 28.89
C HIS A 43 12.55 12.17 27.84
N GLN A 44 12.33 11.02 27.20
CA GLN A 44 11.33 10.87 26.15
C GLN A 44 10.87 9.42 26.10
N ASN A 45 9.57 9.20 25.96
CA ASN A 45 8.96 7.92 25.63
C ASN A 45 7.92 8.18 24.54
N VAL A 46 8.16 7.67 23.33
CA VAL A 46 7.26 7.80 22.17
C VAL A 46 6.86 6.40 21.73
N ASN A 47 5.59 6.25 21.36
CA ASN A 47 5.06 5.09 20.67
C ASN A 47 4.41 5.58 19.37
N GLU A 48 4.79 4.97 18.24
CA GLU A 48 4.27 5.26 16.92
C GLU A 48 3.61 4.01 16.35
N SER A 49 2.42 4.17 15.77
CA SER A 49 1.77 3.15 14.94
C SER A 49 1.51 3.74 13.58
N ASN A 50 2.06 3.14 12.54
CA ASN A 50 1.98 3.63 11.17
C ASN A 50 1.74 2.47 10.20
N ALA A 51 1.36 2.78 8.96
CA ALA A 51 1.23 1.80 7.91
C ALA A 51 1.70 2.38 6.58
N THR A 52 2.16 1.53 5.68
CA THR A 52 2.39 1.86 4.28
C THR A 52 1.67 0.84 3.42
N ILE A 53 0.92 1.34 2.45
CA ILE A 53 0.12 0.57 1.52
C ILE A 53 0.69 0.84 0.15
N TYR A 54 1.31 -0.16 -0.45
CA TYR A 54 1.76 -0.12 -1.83
C TYR A 54 0.66 -0.66 -2.73
N ILE A 55 0.39 0.07 -3.81
CA ILE A 55 -0.59 -0.33 -4.82
C ILE A 55 0.11 -0.41 -6.15
N ARG A 56 0.06 -1.59 -6.76
CA ARG A 56 0.61 -1.84 -8.08
C ARG A 56 -0.54 -2.18 -9.03
N THR A 57 -0.60 -1.50 -10.16
CA THR A 57 -1.55 -1.79 -11.24
C THR A 57 -0.80 -2.11 -12.53
N VAL A 58 -1.34 -3.05 -13.30
CA VAL A 58 -0.75 -3.51 -14.55
C VAL A 58 -1.75 -3.34 -15.70
N ILE A 59 -1.30 -2.77 -16.81
CA ILE A 59 -2.03 -2.71 -18.08
C ILE A 59 -1.17 -3.41 -19.14
N GLY A 60 -1.56 -4.62 -19.54
CA GLY A 60 -0.74 -5.52 -20.34
C GLY A 60 0.58 -5.84 -19.64
N LYS A 61 1.67 -5.18 -20.06
CA LYS A 61 3.01 -5.28 -19.43
C LYS A 61 3.50 -3.96 -18.82
N LYS A 62 2.63 -2.95 -18.75
CA LYS A 62 2.94 -1.64 -18.18
C LYS A 62 2.60 -1.61 -16.72
N ILE A 63 3.55 -1.22 -15.88
CA ILE A 63 3.42 -1.31 -14.42
C ILE A 63 3.43 0.09 -13.82
N GLY A 64 2.40 0.43 -13.04
CA GLY A 64 2.37 1.65 -12.25
C GLY A 64 2.29 1.33 -10.77
N VAL A 65 2.98 2.13 -9.96
CA VAL A 65 3.02 1.96 -8.50
C VAL A 65 2.73 3.29 -7.81
N SER A 66 1.88 3.24 -6.80
CA SER A 66 1.63 4.35 -5.87
C SER A 66 1.68 3.84 -4.43
N SER A 67 1.71 4.76 -3.47
CA SER A 67 1.60 4.39 -2.05
C SER A 67 0.78 5.40 -1.25
N THR A 68 0.20 4.93 -0.15
CA THR A 68 -0.53 5.73 0.84
C THR A 68 -0.37 5.11 2.22
N ASN A 69 -0.55 5.88 3.29
CA ASN A 69 -0.69 5.36 4.65
C ASN A 69 -2.15 5.34 5.14
N SER A 70 -3.09 5.77 4.29
CA SER A 70 -4.51 5.80 4.62
C SER A 70 -5.24 4.53 4.18
N ILE A 71 -6.01 3.98 5.10
CA ILE A 71 -6.92 2.85 4.90
C ILE A 71 -8.32 3.29 4.46
N ASN A 72 -8.57 4.60 4.32
CA ASN A 72 -9.86 5.11 3.89
C ASN A 72 -10.14 4.68 2.46
N GLN A 73 -11.35 4.20 2.19
CA GLN A 73 -11.75 3.70 0.88
C GLN A 73 -11.53 4.74 -0.25
N ASN A 74 -11.76 6.02 0.02
CA ASN A 74 -11.56 7.06 -0.99
C ASN A 74 -10.07 7.27 -1.31
N ASP A 75 -9.22 7.26 -0.28
CA ASP A 75 -7.77 7.43 -0.45
C ASP A 75 -7.15 6.22 -1.16
N LEU A 76 -7.64 5.01 -0.86
CA LEU A 76 -7.24 3.78 -1.56
C LEU A 76 -7.65 3.81 -3.03
N LYS A 77 -8.87 4.24 -3.34
CA LYS A 77 -9.33 4.40 -4.74
C LYS A 77 -8.52 5.45 -5.49
N ALA A 78 -8.18 6.57 -4.83
CA ALA A 78 -7.31 7.59 -5.41
C ALA A 78 -5.90 7.02 -5.66
N ALA A 79 -5.35 6.24 -4.74
CA ALA A 79 -4.06 5.60 -4.92
C ALA A 79 -4.07 4.56 -6.06
N ILE A 80 -5.14 3.75 -6.21
CA ILE A 80 -5.34 2.88 -7.38
C ILE A 80 -5.36 3.71 -8.66
N ALA A 81 -6.19 4.76 -8.73
CA ALA A 81 -6.28 5.61 -9.91
C ALA A 81 -4.92 6.23 -10.27
N ASN A 82 -4.16 6.71 -9.29
CA ASN A 82 -2.82 7.23 -9.51
C ASN A 82 -1.86 6.17 -10.06
N SER A 83 -1.84 4.96 -9.49
CA SER A 83 -1.01 3.88 -10.01
C SER A 83 -1.41 3.50 -11.44
N PHE A 84 -2.71 3.49 -11.74
CA PHE A 84 -3.23 3.15 -13.06
C PHE A 84 -2.86 4.21 -14.11
N GLU A 85 -2.95 5.51 -13.77
CA GLU A 85 -2.48 6.57 -14.64
C GLU A 85 -0.97 6.48 -14.88
N ILE A 86 -0.18 6.16 -13.85
CA ILE A 86 1.26 5.89 -14.04
C ILE A 86 1.45 4.75 -15.05
N ALA A 87 0.75 3.63 -14.87
CA ALA A 87 0.86 2.47 -15.76
C ALA A 87 0.56 2.83 -17.23
N LYS A 88 -0.45 3.67 -17.52
CA LYS A 88 -0.78 4.08 -18.90
C LYS A 88 0.39 4.72 -19.63
N TYR A 89 1.16 5.57 -18.93
CA TYR A 89 2.28 6.31 -19.49
C TYR A 89 3.60 5.54 -19.47
N GLN A 90 3.63 4.34 -18.89
CA GLN A 90 4.82 3.48 -18.92
C GLN A 90 4.97 2.79 -20.28
N LYS A 91 6.20 2.35 -20.54
CA LYS A 91 6.51 1.42 -21.62
C LYS A 91 6.22 0.00 -21.15
N ASP A 92 5.95 -0.88 -22.09
CA ASP A 92 5.80 -2.30 -21.80
C ASP A 92 7.11 -2.87 -21.25
N ASN A 93 7.04 -3.61 -20.15
CA ASN A 93 8.15 -4.34 -19.61
C ASN A 93 8.11 -5.80 -20.10
N GLU A 94 8.91 -6.13 -21.12
CA GLU A 94 8.91 -7.47 -21.72
C GLU A 94 9.22 -8.60 -20.72
N TYR A 95 10.01 -8.30 -19.69
CA TYR A 95 10.42 -9.22 -18.62
C TYR A 95 9.40 -9.38 -17.51
N PHE A 96 8.26 -8.67 -17.56
CA PHE A 96 7.20 -8.83 -16.57
C PHE A 96 6.41 -10.11 -16.84
N PRO A 97 6.41 -11.10 -15.92
CA PRO A 97 5.76 -12.39 -16.12
C PRO A 97 4.27 -12.39 -15.77
N GLY A 98 3.72 -11.29 -15.25
CA GLY A 98 2.42 -11.25 -14.57
C GLY A 98 2.59 -11.16 -13.05
N LEU A 99 1.52 -10.80 -12.34
CA LEU A 99 1.43 -10.92 -10.89
C LEU A 99 1.19 -12.39 -10.50
N PRO A 100 1.56 -12.80 -9.29
CA PRO A 100 1.23 -14.13 -8.79
C PRO A 100 -0.29 -14.30 -8.64
N GLU A 101 -0.77 -15.52 -8.88
CA GLU A 101 -2.15 -15.90 -8.57
C GLU A 101 -2.41 -15.85 -7.04
N PRO A 102 -3.63 -15.54 -6.60
CA PRO A 102 -4.01 -15.42 -5.19
C PRO A 102 -3.81 -16.67 -4.32
#